data_AF-A0A7S0SDK2-F1
#
_entry.id   AF-A0A7S0SDK2-F1
#
_cell.length_a   1.000
_cell.length_b   1.000
_cell.length_c   1.000
_cell.angle_alpha   90.00
_cell.angle_beta   90.00
_cell.angle_gamma   90.00
#
_symmetry.space_group_name_H-M   'P 1'
#
loop_
_entity.id
_entity.type
_entity.pdbx_description
1 polymer ?
#
loop_
_entity_poly.entity_id
_entity_poly.type
_entity_poly.pdbx_seq_one_letter_code
_entity_poly.pdbx_strand_id
1 'polypeptide(L)'
;AAEEPGEEPGEEPAEAESLQEKQRARFKDQHRSLKKGWELPPTFPSSAVLEAYEKPSVDQCKERLEWGRPDLDLLRLFCLEHFSWNRVRTDELLLPVLKLWDKHDHQSRIDSFFTAAATQEGGAGFNERFAKYRSERIRNAVAGLTGKALDPELAIEATAKELKGAAAADGKGKDKGGDGRSRPKKRRAP
;
A
#
# COMPACT_ATOMS: atom_id res chain seq x y z
N ALA A 1 29.67 -13.95 47.28
CA ALA A 1 29.08 -14.56 46.08
C ALA A 1 27.90 -15.37 46.58
N ALA A 2 26.70 -14.78 46.69
CA ALA A 2 25.78 -14.44 45.61
C ALA A 2 25.30 -15.71 44.89
N GLU A 3 24.12 -16.20 45.27
CA GLU A 3 23.19 -16.85 44.35
C GLU A 3 21.78 -16.41 44.72
N GLU A 4 21.21 -15.62 43.80
CA GLU A 4 19.81 -15.22 43.73
C GLU A 4 18.97 -16.42 43.29
N PRO A 5 17.75 -16.62 43.82
CA PRO A 5 16.84 -17.63 43.30
C PRO A 5 16.27 -17.19 41.95
N GLY A 6 16.52 -17.99 40.92
CA GLY A 6 16.05 -17.79 39.57
C GLY A 6 14.53 -17.74 39.46
N GLU A 7 14.06 -16.69 38.80
CA GLU A 7 12.69 -16.45 38.39
C GLU A 7 12.37 -17.36 37.19
N GLU A 8 11.46 -18.33 37.39
CA GLU A 8 10.97 -19.29 36.39
C GLU A 8 10.14 -18.57 35.30
N PRO A 9 10.47 -18.71 34.01
CA PRO A 9 9.69 -18.10 32.93
C PRO A 9 8.56 -19.04 32.45
N GLY A 10 7.34 -18.72 32.88
CA GLY A 10 6.05 -18.88 32.20
C GLY A 10 5.84 -20.05 31.21
N GLU A 11 5.22 -21.12 31.70
CA GLU A 11 4.52 -22.19 30.94
C GLU A 11 3.17 -21.73 30.31
N GLU A 12 2.96 -20.42 30.17
CA GLU A 12 1.68 -19.80 29.76
C GLU A 12 1.13 -20.17 28.35
N PRO A 13 1.92 -20.44 27.29
CA PRO A 13 1.34 -20.62 25.95
C PRO A 13 0.70 -22.01 25.74
N ALA A 14 1.21 -23.05 26.38
CA ALA A 14 0.70 -24.42 26.21
C ALA A 14 -0.65 -24.62 26.94
N GLU A 15 -0.82 -23.98 28.10
CA GLU A 15 -2.07 -24.03 28.84
C GLU A 15 -3.19 -23.27 28.12
N ALA A 16 -2.86 -22.12 27.52
CA ALA A 16 -3.80 -21.31 26.74
C ALA A 16 -4.34 -22.07 25.50
N GLU A 17 -3.48 -22.77 24.76
CA GLU A 17 -3.91 -23.62 23.64
C GLU A 17 -4.80 -24.79 24.13
N SER A 18 -4.45 -25.41 25.26
CA SER A 18 -5.26 -26.49 25.87
C SER A 18 -6.65 -26.01 26.30
N LEU A 19 -6.75 -24.77 26.79
CA LEU A 19 -8.02 -24.15 27.19
C LEU A 19 -8.88 -23.83 25.98
N GLN A 20 -8.28 -23.31 24.91
CA GLN A 20 -8.97 -23.09 23.63
C GLN A 20 -9.48 -24.40 23.05
N GLU A 21 -8.71 -25.48 23.13
CA GLU A 21 -9.12 -26.79 22.64
C GLU A 21 -10.29 -27.38 23.45
N LYS A 22 -10.26 -27.24 24.79
CA LYS A 22 -11.37 -27.60 25.68
C LYS A 22 -12.63 -26.76 25.39
N GLN A 23 -12.48 -25.46 25.12
CA GLN A 23 -13.59 -24.57 24.74
C GLN A 23 -14.20 -24.97 23.39
N ARG A 24 -13.36 -25.27 22.39
CA ARG A 24 -13.80 -25.78 21.07
C ARG A 24 -14.52 -27.12 21.18
N ALA A 25 -14.05 -28.03 22.04
CA ALA A 25 -14.70 -29.31 22.28
C ALA A 25 -16.09 -29.13 22.92
N ARG A 26 -16.18 -28.32 23.98
CA ARG A 26 -17.47 -27.97 24.62
C ARG A 26 -18.44 -27.31 23.64
N PHE A 27 -17.95 -26.41 22.79
CA PHE A 27 -18.75 -25.78 21.74
C PHE A 27 -19.27 -26.82 20.73
N LYS A 28 -18.40 -27.72 20.23
CA LYS A 28 -18.79 -28.80 19.31
C LYS A 28 -19.87 -29.70 19.91
N ASP A 29 -19.77 -30.03 21.20
CA ASP A 29 -20.75 -30.86 21.89
C ASP A 29 -22.08 -30.13 22.11
N GLN A 30 -22.05 -28.88 22.55
CA GLN A 30 -23.24 -28.04 22.73
C GLN A 30 -23.99 -27.80 21.40
N HIS A 31 -23.24 -27.67 20.30
CA HIS A 31 -23.81 -27.40 18.98
C HIS A 31 -23.94 -28.64 18.10
N ARG A 32 -23.70 -29.85 18.64
CA ARG A 32 -23.82 -31.12 17.91
C ARG A 32 -25.24 -31.37 17.38
N SER A 33 -26.24 -30.90 18.12
CA SER A 33 -27.67 -31.05 17.79
C SER A 33 -28.18 -29.99 16.81
N LEU A 34 -27.44 -28.89 16.60
CA LEU A 34 -27.88 -27.83 15.69
C LEU A 34 -28.06 -28.34 14.26
N LYS A 35 -27.27 -29.34 13.83
CA LYS A 35 -27.40 -29.99 12.52
C LYS A 35 -28.70 -30.80 12.37
N LYS A 36 -29.30 -31.22 13.48
CA LYS A 36 -30.56 -31.99 13.49
C LYS A 36 -31.80 -31.09 13.37
N GLY A 37 -31.67 -29.79 13.64
CA GLY A 37 -32.75 -28.80 13.48
C GLY A 37 -32.84 -28.22 12.07
N TRP A 38 -32.06 -28.74 11.12
CA TRP A 38 -32.07 -28.27 9.74
C TRP A 38 -33.12 -29.07 8.97
N GLU A 39 -34.30 -28.49 8.82
CA GLU A 39 -35.33 -29.02 7.91
C GLU A 39 -34.92 -28.70 6.48
N LEU A 40 -34.25 -29.65 5.85
CA LEU A 40 -33.85 -29.54 4.45
C LEU A 40 -35.02 -30.00 3.57
N PRO A 41 -35.38 -29.22 2.53
CA PRO A 41 -36.32 -29.67 1.52
C PRO A 41 -35.87 -31.00 0.89
N PRO A 42 -36.78 -31.89 0.47
CA PRO A 42 -36.42 -33.16 -0.18
C PRO A 42 -35.68 -32.96 -1.51
N THR A 43 -35.75 -31.76 -2.08
CA THR A 43 -35.02 -31.32 -3.27
C THR A 43 -33.58 -30.89 -2.98
N PHE A 44 -33.14 -30.94 -1.71
CA PHE A 44 -31.79 -30.55 -1.30
C PHE A 44 -30.89 -31.77 -1.08
N PRO A 45 -29.64 -31.75 -1.58
CA PRO A 45 -29.08 -30.77 -2.52
C PRO A 45 -29.64 -31.00 -3.93
N SER A 46 -29.94 -29.91 -4.64
CA SER A 46 -30.37 -30.00 -6.03
C SER A 46 -29.20 -30.49 -6.89
N SER A 47 -29.43 -31.51 -7.71
CA SER A 47 -28.44 -32.01 -8.66
C SER A 47 -27.98 -30.93 -9.62
N ALA A 48 -28.87 -30.01 -10.00
CA ALA A 48 -28.52 -28.86 -10.85
C ALA A 48 -27.53 -27.90 -10.16
N VAL A 49 -27.58 -27.78 -8.84
CA VAL A 49 -26.60 -26.97 -8.09
C VAL A 49 -25.24 -27.68 -8.13
N LEU A 50 -25.21 -28.98 -7.86
CA LEU A 50 -23.97 -29.76 -7.94
C LEU A 50 -23.34 -29.67 -9.34
N GLU A 51 -24.15 -29.81 -10.39
CA GLU A 51 -23.72 -29.69 -11.78
C GLU A 51 -23.22 -28.28 -12.12
N ALA A 52 -23.88 -27.22 -11.64
CA ALA A 52 -23.44 -25.84 -11.86
C ALA A 52 -22.08 -25.53 -11.18
N TYR A 53 -21.81 -26.14 -10.02
CA TYR A 53 -20.50 -26.05 -9.37
C TYR A 53 -19.44 -26.91 -10.08
N GLU A 54 -19.82 -28.09 -10.59
CA GLU A 54 -18.92 -28.98 -11.32
C GLU A 54 -18.54 -28.42 -12.71
N LYS A 55 -19.53 -27.85 -13.42
CA LYS A 55 -19.41 -27.35 -14.79
C LYS A 55 -20.08 -25.98 -14.90
N PRO A 56 -19.45 -24.92 -14.37
CA PRO A 56 -20.02 -23.59 -14.43
C PRO A 56 -20.07 -23.11 -15.88
N SER A 57 -21.20 -22.51 -16.26
CA SER A 57 -21.35 -21.83 -17.55
C SER A 57 -20.62 -20.49 -17.51
N VAL A 58 -19.30 -20.51 -17.68
CA VAL A 58 -18.45 -19.31 -17.76
C VAL A 58 -18.20 -18.93 -19.22
N ASP A 59 -17.96 -17.65 -19.45
CA ASP A 59 -17.47 -17.18 -20.73
C ASP A 59 -16.08 -17.78 -21.02
N GLN A 60 -15.87 -18.26 -22.25
CA GLN A 60 -14.63 -18.90 -22.69
C GLN A 60 -13.69 -17.94 -23.42
N CYS A 61 -14.01 -16.65 -23.46
CA CYS A 61 -13.16 -15.64 -24.06
C CYS A 61 -11.74 -15.67 -23.44
N LYS A 62 -10.75 -15.99 -24.28
CA LYS A 62 -9.31 -16.01 -23.92
C LYS A 62 -8.62 -14.69 -24.23
N GLU A 63 -9.39 -13.64 -24.50
CA GLU A 63 -8.87 -12.32 -24.80
C GLU A 63 -8.09 -11.78 -23.60
N ARG A 64 -7.03 -11.04 -23.89
CA ARG A 64 -6.22 -10.45 -22.84
C ARG A 64 -7.02 -9.33 -22.21
N LEU A 65 -7.11 -9.34 -20.88
CA LEU A 65 -7.66 -8.22 -20.15
C LEU A 65 -6.73 -7.01 -20.34
N GLU A 66 -7.27 -5.97 -20.96
CA GLU A 66 -6.59 -4.71 -21.21
C GLU A 66 -7.35 -3.58 -20.54
N TRP A 67 -6.61 -2.70 -19.88
CA TRP A 67 -7.15 -1.50 -19.27
C TRP A 67 -6.76 -0.32 -20.17
N GLY A 68 -7.75 0.29 -20.81
CA GLY A 68 -7.56 1.45 -21.68
C GLY A 68 -7.67 2.78 -20.90
N ARG A 69 -7.05 3.83 -21.42
CA ARG A 69 -7.28 5.19 -20.92
C ARG A 69 -8.72 5.61 -21.23
N PRO A 70 -9.52 6.01 -20.24
CA PRO A 70 -10.91 6.40 -20.48
C PRO A 70 -11.00 7.70 -21.29
N ASP A 71 -11.91 7.74 -22.26
CA ASP A 71 -12.24 8.96 -23.00
C ASP A 71 -13.22 9.82 -22.18
N LEU A 72 -12.73 10.96 -21.68
CA LEU A 72 -13.52 11.85 -20.85
C LEU A 72 -14.71 12.46 -21.58
N ASP A 73 -14.57 12.81 -22.85
CA ASP A 73 -15.62 13.54 -23.57
C ASP A 73 -16.77 12.60 -23.92
N LEU A 74 -16.45 11.37 -24.31
CA LEU A 74 -17.46 10.33 -24.52
C LEU A 74 -18.16 9.96 -23.20
N LEU A 75 -17.42 9.82 -22.10
CA LEU A 75 -18.01 9.51 -20.79
C LEU A 75 -18.92 10.62 -20.28
N ARG A 76 -18.59 11.90 -20.54
CA ARG A 76 -19.48 13.02 -20.22
C ARG A 76 -20.81 12.94 -20.94
N LEU A 77 -20.80 12.59 -22.23
CA LEU A 77 -22.02 12.40 -23.01
C LEU A 77 -22.82 11.20 -22.50
N PHE A 78 -22.16 10.06 -22.25
CA PHE A 78 -22.78 8.86 -21.71
C PHE A 78 -23.44 9.10 -20.34
N CYS A 79 -22.75 9.80 -19.44
CA CYS A 79 -23.29 10.11 -18.10
C CYS A 79 -24.45 11.11 -18.15
N LEU A 80 -24.44 12.02 -19.12
CA LEU A 80 -25.57 12.92 -19.36
C LEU A 80 -26.80 12.13 -19.85
N GLU A 81 -26.61 11.21 -20.78
CA GLU A 81 -27.70 10.45 -21.40
C GLU A 81 -28.32 9.41 -20.46
N HIS A 82 -27.50 8.59 -19.79
CA HIS A 82 -27.99 7.47 -18.98
C HIS A 82 -28.24 7.84 -17.51
N PHE A 83 -27.44 8.74 -16.95
CA PHE A 83 -27.53 9.09 -15.53
C PHE A 83 -28.05 10.51 -15.29
N SER A 84 -28.29 11.29 -16.36
CA SER A 84 -28.69 12.69 -16.26
C SER A 84 -27.73 13.54 -15.41
N TRP A 85 -26.44 13.19 -15.41
CA TRP A 85 -25.43 13.93 -14.67
C TRP A 85 -25.00 15.18 -15.44
N ASN A 86 -24.96 16.32 -14.74
CA ASN A 86 -24.34 17.52 -15.29
C ASN A 86 -22.82 17.30 -15.47
N ARG A 87 -22.21 18.04 -16.40
CA ARG A 87 -20.77 17.99 -16.69
C ARG A 87 -19.93 18.23 -15.43
N VAL A 88 -20.35 19.17 -14.57
CA VAL A 88 -19.66 19.47 -13.30
C VAL A 88 -19.61 18.24 -12.40
N ARG A 89 -20.75 17.60 -12.16
CA ARG A 89 -20.85 16.40 -11.32
C ARG A 89 -20.07 15.22 -11.92
N THR A 90 -20.09 15.10 -13.25
CA THR A 90 -19.36 14.04 -13.95
C THR A 90 -17.85 14.26 -13.83
N ASP A 91 -17.38 15.49 -13.98
CA ASP A 91 -15.97 15.85 -13.83
C ASP A 91 -15.46 15.69 -12.41
N GLU A 92 -16.26 16.02 -11.40
CA GLU A 92 -15.94 15.77 -9.99
C GLU A 92 -15.62 14.30 -9.72
N LEU A 93 -16.31 13.38 -10.41
CA LEU A 93 -16.12 11.94 -10.24
C LEU A 93 -15.04 11.36 -11.16
N LEU A 94 -14.98 11.79 -12.42
CA LEU A 94 -14.05 11.22 -13.41
C LEU A 94 -12.64 11.78 -13.32
N LEU A 95 -12.45 13.06 -12.96
CA LEU A 95 -11.12 13.66 -12.89
C LEU A 95 -10.19 12.99 -11.85
N PRO A 96 -10.67 12.62 -10.65
CA PRO A 96 -9.85 11.85 -9.70
C PRO A 96 -9.40 10.50 -10.26
N VAL A 97 -10.27 9.80 -10.99
CA VAL A 97 -9.95 8.51 -11.61
C VAL A 97 -8.89 8.67 -12.69
N LEU A 98 -9.03 9.68 -13.55
CA LEU A 98 -8.02 9.96 -14.58
C LEU A 98 -6.68 10.38 -13.97
N LYS A 99 -6.70 11.18 -12.90
CA LYS A 99 -5.47 11.52 -12.15
C LYS A 99 -4.82 10.28 -11.54
N LEU A 100 -5.60 9.30 -11.08
CA LEU A 100 -5.06 8.06 -10.55
C LEU A 100 -4.46 7.19 -11.65
N TRP A 101 -5.14 7.15 -12.81
CA TRP A 101 -4.64 6.49 -14.01
C TRP A 101 -3.29 7.04 -14.46
N ASP A 102 -3.17 8.37 -14.56
CA ASP A 102 -1.91 9.04 -14.98
C ASP A 102 -0.79 8.88 -13.93
N LYS A 103 -1.14 8.63 -12.66
CA LYS A 103 -0.17 8.36 -11.58
C LYS A 103 0.27 6.89 -11.52
N HIS A 104 -0.45 5.98 -12.17
CA HIS A 104 -0.15 4.57 -12.09
C HIS A 104 1.21 4.31 -12.75
N ASP A 105 2.18 3.91 -11.94
CA ASP A 105 3.53 3.63 -12.43
C ASP A 105 3.49 2.41 -13.35
N HIS A 106 4.25 2.45 -14.44
CA HIS A 106 4.38 1.29 -15.33
C HIS A 106 5.19 0.17 -14.67
N GLN A 107 5.99 0.50 -13.63
CA GLN A 107 6.76 -0.47 -12.86
C GLN A 107 6.37 -0.42 -11.37
N SER A 108 5.69 -1.46 -10.91
CA SER A 108 5.40 -1.65 -9.48
C SER A 108 6.68 -1.94 -8.70
N ARG A 109 6.85 -1.31 -7.52
CA ARG A 109 7.91 -1.67 -6.58
C ARG A 109 7.59 -3.01 -5.92
N ILE A 110 8.62 -3.71 -5.44
CA ILE A 110 8.45 -4.99 -4.75
C ILE A 110 7.56 -4.84 -3.49
N ASP A 111 7.67 -3.70 -2.82
CA ASP A 111 6.89 -3.28 -1.65
C ASP A 111 5.37 -3.38 -1.88
N SER A 112 4.90 -3.12 -3.11
CA SER A 112 3.49 -3.18 -3.49
C SER A 112 2.91 -4.60 -3.38
N PHE A 113 3.73 -5.64 -3.61
CA PHE A 113 3.32 -7.04 -3.54
C PHE A 113 3.24 -7.58 -2.10
N PHE A 114 3.94 -6.96 -1.15
CA PHE A 114 4.05 -7.45 0.23
C PHE A 114 3.07 -6.78 1.22
N THR A 115 2.22 -5.86 0.74
CA THR A 115 1.21 -5.18 1.58
C THR A 115 0.21 -6.15 2.24
N ALA A 116 -0.19 -7.20 1.51
CA ALA A 116 -1.07 -8.23 2.04
C ALA A 116 -0.41 -9.08 3.16
N ALA A 117 0.91 -9.30 3.10
CA ALA A 117 1.64 -10.04 4.12
C ALA A 117 1.79 -9.22 5.42
N ALA A 118 2.09 -7.92 5.31
CA ALA A 118 2.22 -7.04 6.47
C ALA A 118 0.90 -6.85 7.26
N THR A 119 -0.25 -6.93 6.58
CA THR A 119 -1.56 -6.73 7.20
C THR A 119 -1.99 -7.91 8.09
N GLN A 120 -1.51 -9.14 7.81
CA GLN A 120 -1.86 -10.31 8.63
C GLN A 120 -1.15 -10.35 9.99
N GLU A 121 0.01 -9.70 10.11
CA GLU A 121 0.82 -9.69 11.34
C GLU A 121 0.71 -8.37 12.12
N GLY A 122 -0.41 -7.64 11.97
CA GLY A 122 -0.67 -6.41 12.73
C GLY A 122 0.27 -5.24 12.41
N GLY A 123 1.10 -5.36 11.38
CA GLY A 123 1.98 -4.31 10.91
C GLY A 123 1.21 -3.31 10.07
N ALA A 124 1.22 -2.03 10.46
CA ALA A 124 0.80 -0.94 9.59
C ALA A 124 1.47 -1.13 8.22
N GLY A 125 0.65 -1.21 7.16
CA GLY A 125 1.09 -1.63 5.84
C GLY A 125 2.36 -0.90 5.41
N PHE A 126 3.38 -1.68 5.03
CA PHE A 126 4.71 -1.23 4.59
C PHE A 126 4.70 -0.25 3.38
N ASN A 127 3.51 0.08 2.85
CA ASN A 127 3.28 1.03 1.77
C ASN A 127 3.07 2.48 2.25
N GLU A 128 3.43 2.80 3.48
CA GLU A 128 3.53 4.20 3.88
C GLU A 128 4.86 4.74 3.35
N ARG A 129 4.79 5.66 2.40
CA ARG A 129 5.90 6.21 1.57
C ARG A 129 7.06 6.87 2.34
N PHE A 130 7.23 6.60 3.62
CA PHE A 130 7.93 7.47 4.53
C PHE A 130 9.00 6.70 5.32
N ALA A 131 10.15 6.51 4.69
CA ALA A 131 11.38 6.56 5.47
C ALA A 131 11.49 7.99 6.02
N LYS A 132 10.95 8.19 7.22
CA LYS A 132 10.95 9.49 7.88
C LYS A 132 12.37 10.04 7.96
N TYR A 133 12.60 11.21 7.39
CA TYR A 133 13.92 11.82 7.24
C TYR A 133 14.44 12.35 8.59
N ARG A 134 15.27 11.56 9.28
CA ARG A 134 15.89 12.00 10.53
C ARG A 134 17.07 12.96 10.33
N SER A 135 17.86 12.80 9.27
CA SER A 135 19.08 13.61 9.07
C SER A 135 18.85 14.86 8.20
N GLU A 136 19.44 15.98 8.58
CA GLU A 136 19.44 17.25 7.81
C GLU A 136 20.05 17.09 6.40
N ARG A 137 21.11 16.30 6.24
CA ARG A 137 21.74 16.06 4.92
C ARG A 137 20.76 15.44 3.92
N ILE A 138 19.98 14.45 4.36
CA ILE A 138 19.00 13.78 3.50
C ILE A 138 17.84 14.73 3.18
N ARG A 139 17.37 15.52 4.16
CA ARG A 139 16.35 16.56 3.95
C ARG A 139 16.77 17.54 2.86
N ASN A 140 17.99 18.08 2.94
CA ASN A 140 18.52 19.03 1.95
C ASN A 140 18.73 18.39 0.56
N ALA A 141 19.20 17.14 0.50
CA ALA A 141 19.36 16.42 -0.76
C ALA A 141 18.01 16.14 -1.44
N VAL A 142 17.00 15.73 -0.67
CA VAL A 142 15.64 15.45 -1.18
C VAL A 142 14.95 16.75 -1.61
N ALA A 143 15.11 17.84 -0.85
CA ALA A 143 14.60 19.16 -1.24
C ALA A 143 15.22 19.64 -2.56
N GLY A 144 16.53 19.42 -2.75
CA GLY A 144 17.23 19.75 -4.00
C GLY A 144 16.82 18.90 -5.20
N LEU A 145 16.48 17.62 -4.99
CA LEU A 145 16.02 16.70 -6.04
C LEU A 145 14.56 16.91 -6.43
N THR A 146 13.70 17.29 -5.47
CA THR A 146 12.25 17.40 -5.70
C THR A 146 11.80 18.82 -6.03
N GLY A 147 12.64 19.84 -5.77
CA GLY A 147 12.33 21.25 -6.05
C GLY A 147 11.12 21.78 -5.28
N LYS A 148 10.64 21.05 -4.27
CA LYS A 148 9.47 21.36 -3.44
C LYS A 148 9.87 21.38 -1.97
N ALA A 149 9.11 22.12 -1.15
CA ALA A 149 9.28 22.10 0.29
C ALA A 149 9.00 20.69 0.84
N LEU A 150 9.75 20.29 1.87
CA LEU A 150 9.63 18.97 2.50
C LEU A 150 8.27 18.85 3.21
N ASP A 151 7.56 17.75 2.95
CA ASP A 151 6.28 17.48 3.62
C ASP A 151 6.49 17.29 5.15
N PRO A 152 5.68 17.92 6.01
CA PRO A 152 5.85 17.88 7.47
C PRO A 152 5.72 16.48 8.07
N GLU A 153 4.89 15.60 7.49
CA GLU A 153 4.71 14.22 7.95
C GLU A 153 5.95 13.33 7.74
N LEU A 154 6.86 13.80 6.88
CA LEU A 154 8.02 13.07 6.41
C LEU A 154 9.30 13.36 7.21
N ALA A 155 9.34 14.43 8.00
CA ALA A 155 10.55 14.88 8.70
C ALA A 155 10.31 15.04 10.20
N ILE A 156 10.60 14.00 10.98
CA ILE A 156 10.23 13.92 12.42
C ILE A 156 10.84 15.04 13.29
N GLU A 157 11.88 15.75 12.83
CA GLU A 157 12.59 16.75 13.65
C GLU A 157 13.05 17.94 12.78
N ALA A 158 12.27 18.32 11.77
CA ALA A 158 12.60 19.47 10.94
C ALA A 158 12.32 20.78 11.68
N THR A 159 13.29 21.69 11.66
CA THR A 159 13.11 23.03 12.24
C THR A 159 12.16 23.85 11.38
N ALA A 160 11.41 24.78 11.97
CA ALA A 160 10.44 25.63 11.25
C ALA A 160 11.05 26.42 10.05
N LYS A 161 12.39 26.56 10.03
CA LYS A 161 13.16 27.17 8.94
C LYS A 161 13.35 26.22 7.73
N GLU A 162 13.43 24.90 7.95
CA GLU A 162 13.56 23.89 6.89
C GLU A 162 12.22 23.63 6.17
N LEU A 163 11.09 23.69 6.88
CA LEU A 163 9.75 23.48 6.28
C LEU A 163 9.28 24.67 5.42
N LYS A 164 9.79 25.88 5.67
CA LYS A 164 9.32 27.11 5.00
C LYS A 164 10.02 27.44 3.67
N GLY A 165 10.85 26.55 3.14
CA GLY A 165 11.42 26.60 1.78
C GLY A 165 11.70 27.99 1.21
N ALA A 166 12.98 28.39 1.23
CA ALA A 166 13.58 29.56 0.58
C ALA A 166 12.83 30.08 -0.67
N ALA A 167 11.88 31.00 -0.45
CA ALA A 167 11.31 31.85 -1.48
C ALA A 167 12.01 33.22 -1.48
N ALA A 168 13.34 33.23 -1.63
CA ALA A 168 14.13 34.44 -1.88
C ALA A 168 15.60 34.08 -2.15
N ALA A 169 15.92 33.69 -3.38
CA ALA A 169 17.28 33.79 -3.91
C ALA A 169 17.22 33.90 -5.44
N ASP A 170 16.68 35.01 -5.93
CA ASP A 170 17.00 35.52 -7.27
C ASP A 170 17.65 36.90 -7.10
N GLY A 171 18.86 37.07 -7.63
CA GLY A 171 19.67 38.27 -7.40
C GLY A 171 21.15 38.16 -7.80
N LYS A 172 21.42 37.94 -9.09
CA LYS A 172 22.52 38.49 -9.92
C LYS A 172 23.88 38.80 -9.25
N GLY A 173 24.95 38.09 -9.64
CA GLY A 173 26.35 38.47 -9.34
C GLY A 173 27.41 37.73 -10.17
N LYS A 174 28.19 38.50 -10.95
CA LYS A 174 29.31 38.13 -11.83
C LYS A 174 30.46 37.36 -11.15
N ASP A 175 31.07 36.46 -11.94
CA ASP A 175 32.50 36.15 -12.12
C ASP A 175 33.49 36.38 -10.95
N LYS A 176 34.16 35.29 -10.53
CA LYS A 176 35.63 35.19 -10.41
C LYS A 176 36.08 33.81 -9.89
N GLY A 177 37.11 33.24 -10.53
CA GLY A 177 38.11 32.41 -9.85
C GLY A 177 38.01 30.91 -10.08
N GLY A 178 38.55 30.44 -11.20
CA GLY A 178 39.03 29.06 -11.31
C GLY A 178 40.39 28.91 -10.63
N ASP A 179 40.47 28.07 -9.61
CA ASP A 179 41.67 27.36 -9.13
C ASP A 179 41.12 26.18 -8.30
N GLY A 180 41.34 24.91 -8.61
CA GLY A 180 42.62 24.23 -8.63
C GLY A 180 42.41 22.86 -7.97
N ARG A 181 42.13 21.81 -8.76
CA ARG A 181 42.28 20.41 -8.31
C ARG A 181 43.03 19.62 -9.37
N SER A 182 44.34 19.58 -9.14
CA SER A 182 45.37 18.79 -9.78
C SER A 182 44.94 17.35 -10.05
N ARG A 183 44.95 16.93 -11.31
CA ARG A 183 44.91 15.51 -11.69
C ARG A 183 46.31 14.91 -11.49
N PRO A 184 46.48 13.75 -10.84
CA PRO A 184 47.79 13.11 -10.76
C PRO A 184 48.20 12.57 -12.14
N LYS A 185 49.32 13.07 -12.67
CA LYS A 185 49.94 12.56 -13.90
C LYS A 185 50.55 11.19 -13.62
N LYS A 186 50.05 10.14 -14.30
CA LYS A 186 50.75 8.86 -14.42
C LYS A 186 52.06 9.09 -15.19
N ARG A 187 53.20 8.85 -14.52
CA ARG A 187 54.53 8.81 -15.13
C ARG A 187 54.62 7.54 -15.98
N ARG A 188 54.88 7.70 -17.27
CA ARG A 188 55.52 6.66 -18.09
C ARG A 188 57.03 6.84 -17.91
N ALA A 189 57.73 5.76 -17.57
CA ALA A 189 59.18 5.67 -17.53
C ALA A 189 59.66 4.91 -18.80
N PRO A 190 60.96 4.99 -19.15
CA PRO A 190 61.49 4.83 -20.51
C PRO A 190 61.37 3.42 -21.07
#